data_AF-A0A3A4ZGP7-F1
#
_entry.id   AF-A0A3A4ZGP7-F1
#
_cell.length_a   1.000
_cell.length_b   1.000
_cell.length_c   1.000
_cell.angle_alpha   90.00
_cell.angle_beta   90.00
_cell.angle_gamma   90.00
#
_symmetry.space_group_name_H-M   'P 1'
#
loop_
_entity.id
_entity.type
_entity.pdbx_description
1 polymer ?
#
loop_
_entity_poly.entity_id
_entity_poly.type
_entity_poly.pdbx_seq_one_letter_code
_entity_poly.pdbx_strand_id
1 'polypeptide(L)'
;MNKVSNYKDLIVWQKAKKLAIAIFELTENFPKSEIYGLVSQMRRCSVSIPSNIAEGSRRGSKKDYCQFLRIAFGSGAELETQIEILKELSFGKNLNYEKVDSLLEEVMKMLNKLINQFTTNYNLPTTS
;
A
#
# COMPACT_ATOMS: atom_id res chain seq x y z
N MET A 1 21.53 16.97 1.80
CA MET A 1 20.50 15.91 1.89
C MET A 1 19.20 16.58 2.27
N ASN A 2 18.23 16.69 1.34
CA ASN A 2 16.96 17.35 1.63
C ASN A 2 16.23 16.57 2.72
N LYS A 3 16.04 17.21 3.88
CA LYS A 3 15.26 16.68 4.98
C LYS A 3 13.83 16.51 4.47
N VAL A 4 13.37 15.27 4.31
CA VAL A 4 11.96 14.98 4.06
C VAL A 4 11.18 15.59 5.22
N SER A 5 10.61 16.77 5.00
CA SER A 5 9.90 17.54 6.02
C SER A 5 8.43 17.11 6.09
N ASN A 6 7.95 16.49 5.03
CA ASN A 6 6.57 16.06 4.88
C ASN A 6 6.50 14.67 4.23
N TYR A 7 5.66 13.79 4.76
CA TYR A 7 5.38 12.48 4.17
C TYR A 7 4.87 12.58 2.73
N LYS A 8 4.29 13.72 2.34
CA LYS A 8 3.85 14.01 0.98
C LYS A 8 5.00 14.01 -0.03
N ASP A 9 6.25 14.21 0.42
CA ASP A 9 7.45 14.17 -0.43
C ASP A 9 7.95 12.74 -0.66
N LEU A 10 7.45 11.76 0.10
CA LEU A 10 7.82 10.36 -0.07
C LEU A 10 7.20 9.80 -1.35
N ILE A 11 8.05 9.37 -2.29
CA ILE A 11 7.60 8.77 -3.56
C ILE A 11 6.67 7.57 -3.30
N VAL A 12 6.99 6.73 -2.30
CA VAL A 12 6.14 5.57 -1.94
C VAL A 12 4.74 6.00 -1.50
N TRP A 13 4.63 7.12 -0.77
CA TRP A 13 3.33 7.67 -0.37
C TRP A 13 2.56 8.21 -1.57
N GLN A 14 3.23 8.93 -2.47
CA GLN A 14 2.61 9.48 -3.67
C GLN A 14 2.07 8.36 -4.58
N LYS A 15 2.84 7.28 -4.75
CA LYS A 15 2.43 6.09 -5.50
C LYS A 15 1.29 5.34 -4.81
N ALA A 16 1.36 5.15 -3.49
CA ALA A 16 0.28 4.55 -2.71
C ALA A 16 -1.03 5.35 -2.78
N LYS A 17 -0.96 6.69 -2.78
CA LYS A 17 -2.14 7.54 -3.00
C LYS A 17 -2.71 7.35 -4.41
N LYS A 18 -1.86 7.28 -5.43
CA LYS A 18 -2.29 7.01 -6.82
C LYS A 18 -2.95 5.63 -6.94
N LEU A 19 -2.41 4.62 -6.26
CA LEU A 19 -3.01 3.29 -6.16
C LEU A 19 -4.42 3.36 -5.55
N ALA A 20 -4.58 4.06 -4.41
CA ALA A 20 -5.89 4.23 -3.78
C ALA A 20 -6.90 4.86 -4.75
N ILE A 21 -6.53 5.93 -5.46
CA ILE A 21 -7.42 6.54 -6.46
C ILE A 21 -7.78 5.54 -7.57
N ALA A 22 -6.79 4.81 -8.10
CA ALA A 22 -7.02 3.81 -9.15
C ALA A 22 -7.96 2.68 -8.70
N ILE A 23 -7.92 2.27 -7.43
CA ILE A 23 -8.86 1.30 -6.87
C ILE A 23 -10.28 1.88 -6.78
N PHE A 24 -10.44 3.16 -6.43
CA PHE A 24 -11.75 3.81 -6.47
C PHE A 24 -12.31 3.83 -7.89
N GLU A 25 -11.51 4.24 -8.88
CA GLU A 25 -11.87 4.23 -10.31
C GLU A 25 -12.22 2.83 -10.81
N LEU A 26 -11.42 1.81 -10.49
CA LEU A 26 -11.68 0.42 -10.89
C LEU A 26 -13.02 -0.08 -10.33
N THR A 27 -13.26 0.17 -9.04
CA THR A 27 -14.44 -0.31 -8.31
C THR A 27 -15.75 0.40 -8.67
N GLU A 28 -15.71 1.52 -9.40
CA GLU A 28 -16.92 2.17 -9.92
C GLU A 28 -17.65 1.32 -10.97
N ASN A 29 -16.94 0.40 -11.63
CA ASN A 29 -17.49 -0.47 -12.66
C ASN A 29 -18.15 -1.74 -12.09
N PHE A 30 -18.20 -1.90 -10.76
CA PHE A 30 -18.68 -3.13 -10.14
C PHE A 30 -20.21 -3.14 -10.02
N PRO A 31 -20.84 -4.33 -9.96
CA PRO A 31 -22.26 -4.45 -9.62
C PRO A 31 -22.56 -3.79 -8.27
N LYS A 32 -23.72 -3.13 -8.16
CA LYS A 32 -24.16 -2.48 -6.91
C LYS A 32 -24.25 -3.45 -5.71
N SER A 33 -24.45 -4.74 -5.96
CA SER A 33 -24.46 -5.78 -4.93
C SER A 33 -23.12 -5.91 -4.19
N GLU A 34 -22.00 -5.53 -4.83
CA GLU A 34 -20.65 -5.65 -4.26
C GLU A 34 -20.21 -4.43 -3.44
N ILE A 35 -21.04 -3.38 -3.35
CA ILE A 35 -20.71 -2.12 -2.66
C ILE A 35 -20.28 -2.39 -1.21
N TYR A 36 -21.01 -3.24 -0.49
CA TYR A 36 -20.71 -3.62 0.89
C TYR A 36 -19.77 -4.83 0.98
N GLY A 37 -19.57 -5.55 -0.13
CA GLY A 37 -18.64 -6.67 -0.26
C GLY A 37 -17.23 -6.21 -0.65
N LEU A 38 -16.75 -6.69 -1.80
CA LEU A 38 -15.39 -6.48 -2.28
C LEU A 38 -15.04 -4.99 -2.46
N VAL A 39 -15.98 -4.16 -2.93
CA VAL A 39 -15.72 -2.72 -3.13
C VAL A 39 -15.30 -2.05 -1.81
N SER A 40 -16.02 -2.33 -0.73
CA SER A 40 -15.73 -1.72 0.57
C SER A 40 -14.38 -2.19 1.12
N GLN A 41 -14.03 -3.46 0.92
CA GLN A 41 -12.77 -4.02 1.41
C GLN A 41 -11.58 -3.45 0.63
N MET A 42 -11.62 -3.49 -0.70
CA MET A 42 -10.55 -2.98 -1.56
C MET A 42 -10.28 -1.49 -1.32
N ARG A 43 -11.34 -0.68 -1.17
CA ARG A 43 -11.19 0.75 -0.86
C ARG A 43 -10.57 0.98 0.52
N ARG A 44 -10.93 0.19 1.54
CA ARG A 44 -10.29 0.29 2.87
C ARG A 44 -8.83 -0.12 2.84
N CYS A 45 -8.50 -1.26 2.23
CA CYS A 45 -7.11 -1.74 2.12
C CYS A 45 -6.25 -0.72 1.37
N SER A 46 -6.72 -0.23 0.22
CA SER A 46 -5.97 0.73 -0.59
C SER A 46 -5.76 2.09 0.08
N VAL A 47 -6.72 2.60 0.86
CA VAL A 47 -6.57 3.83 1.67
C VAL A 47 -5.66 3.62 2.89
N SER A 48 -5.67 2.41 3.48
CA SER A 48 -4.82 2.05 4.61
C SER A 48 -3.33 2.18 4.29
N ILE A 49 -2.92 1.83 3.06
CA ILE A 49 -1.50 1.87 2.64
C ILE A 49 -0.88 3.29 2.78
N PRO A 50 -1.35 4.34 2.08
CA PRO A 50 -0.80 5.68 2.24
C PRO A 50 -1.06 6.27 3.63
N SER A 51 -2.13 5.86 4.32
CA SER A 51 -2.44 6.35 5.67
C SER A 51 -1.40 5.88 6.68
N ASN A 52 -1.05 4.59 6.65
CA ASN A 52 -0.02 4.03 7.53
C ASN A 52 1.37 4.57 7.21
N ILE A 53 1.71 4.80 5.94
CA ILE A 53 2.98 5.48 5.58
C ILE A 53 3.04 6.88 6.21
N ALA A 54 1.96 7.66 6.08
CA ALA A 54 1.90 9.01 6.62
C ALA A 54 1.95 9.02 8.16
N GLU A 55 1.19 8.15 8.81
CA GLU A 55 1.15 8.04 10.27
C GLU A 55 2.51 7.62 10.82
N GLY A 56 3.11 6.58 10.25
CA GLY A 56 4.42 6.08 10.63
C GLY A 56 5.52 7.13 10.49
N SER A 57 5.49 7.92 9.41
CA SER A 57 6.50 8.98 9.17
C SER A 57 6.48 10.10 10.21
N ARG A 58 5.38 10.24 10.97
CA ARG A 58 5.22 11.22 12.05
C ARG A 58 5.59 10.66 13.43
N ARG A 59 5.97 9.38 13.52
CA ARG A 59 6.36 8.75 14.79
C ARG A 59 7.79 9.11 15.17
N GLY A 60 8.09 9.04 16.47
CA GLY A 60 9.36 9.49 17.04
C GLY A 60 10.54 8.53 16.83
N SER A 61 10.28 7.25 16.50
CA SER A 61 11.34 6.24 16.36
C SER A 61 11.31 5.51 15.02
N LYS A 62 12.47 5.04 14.56
CA LYS A 62 12.61 4.19 13.36
C LYS A 62 11.86 2.86 13.50
N LYS A 63 11.81 2.30 14.71
CA LYS A 63 11.11 1.05 15.02
C LYS A 63 9.61 1.20 14.80
N ASP A 64 9.02 2.27 15.34
CA ASP A 64 7.58 2.55 15.16
C ASP A 64 7.28 2.80 13.69
N TYR A 65 8.10 3.59 13.00
CA TYR A 65 7.91 3.81 11.57
C TYR A 65 7.93 2.48 10.79
N CYS A 66 8.89 1.60 11.07
CA CYS A 66 8.97 0.27 10.44
C CYS A 66 7.71 -0.58 10.72
N GLN A 67 7.15 -0.52 11.92
CA GLN A 67 5.88 -1.21 12.24
C GLN A 67 4.73 -0.71 11.36
N PHE A 68 4.57 0.61 11.21
CA PHE A 68 3.55 1.18 10.32
C PHE A 68 3.77 0.81 8.85
N LEU A 69 5.03 0.75 8.38
CA LEU A 69 5.34 0.29 7.03
C LEU A 69 4.96 -1.18 6.83
N ARG A 70 5.14 -2.05 7.83
CA ARG A 70 4.69 -3.45 7.79
C ARG A 70 3.17 -3.57 7.73
N ILE A 71 2.44 -2.71 8.45
CA ILE A 71 0.97 -2.64 8.35
C ILE A 71 0.57 -2.23 6.93
N ALA A 72 1.20 -1.19 6.37
CA ALA A 72 0.96 -0.78 4.99
C ALA A 72 1.24 -1.91 3.99
N PHE A 73 2.32 -2.66 4.18
CA PHE A 73 2.67 -3.82 3.35
C PHE A 73 1.62 -4.94 3.46
N GLY A 74 1.14 -5.22 4.67
CA GLY A 74 0.05 -6.17 4.91
C GLY A 74 -1.25 -5.78 4.19
N SER A 75 -1.64 -4.50 4.26
CA SER A 75 -2.81 -4.00 3.50
C SER A 75 -2.62 -4.10 1.99
N GLY A 76 -1.38 -3.98 1.49
CA GLY A 76 -1.06 -4.20 0.08
C GLY A 76 -1.22 -5.66 -0.36
N ALA A 77 -0.76 -6.62 0.46
CA ALA A 77 -0.95 -8.05 0.19
C ALA A 77 -2.43 -8.47 0.24
N GLU A 78 -3.21 -7.90 1.15
CA GLU A 78 -4.66 -8.11 1.21
C GLU A 78 -5.35 -7.57 -0.05
N LEU A 79 -4.97 -6.37 -0.50
CA LEU A 79 -5.48 -5.77 -1.74
C LEU A 79 -5.10 -6.61 -2.97
N GLU A 80 -3.86 -7.08 -3.06
CA GLU A 80 -3.39 -7.98 -4.12
C GLU A 80 -4.24 -9.25 -4.18
N THR A 81 -4.48 -9.87 -3.03
CA THR A 81 -5.32 -11.07 -2.92
C THR A 81 -6.75 -10.79 -3.44
N GLN A 82 -7.34 -9.64 -3.08
CA GLN A 82 -8.67 -9.26 -3.54
C GLN A 82 -8.72 -9.00 -5.05
N ILE A 83 -7.66 -8.44 -5.63
CA ILE A 83 -7.55 -8.25 -7.09
C ILE A 83 -7.48 -9.60 -7.81
N GLU A 84 -6.69 -10.54 -7.29
CA GLU A 84 -6.60 -11.89 -7.88
C GLU A 84 -7.94 -12.64 -7.81
N ILE A 85 -8.65 -12.57 -6.67
CA ILE A 85 -10.01 -13.11 -6.56
C ILE A 85 -10.94 -12.46 -7.60
N LEU A 86 -10.87 -11.14 -7.75
CA LEU A 86 -11.72 -10.39 -8.65
C LEU A 86 -11.50 -10.78 -10.12
N LYS A 87 -10.26 -11.05 -10.54
CA LYS A 87 -9.93 -11.53 -11.90
C LYS A 87 -10.62 -12.85 -12.25
N GLU A 88 -10.88 -13.70 -11.25
CA GLU A 88 -11.59 -14.98 -11.42
C GLU A 88 -13.12 -14.84 -11.45
N LEU A 89 -13.67 -13.78 -10.87
CA LEU A 89 -15.11 -13.53 -10.84
C LEU A 89 -15.64 -13.10 -12.22
N SER A 90 -16.83 -13.59 -12.58
CA SER A 90 -17.43 -13.33 -13.90
C SER A 90 -17.55 -11.85 -14.25
N PHE A 91 -17.83 -10.98 -13.27
CA PHE A 91 -17.92 -9.53 -13.50
C PHE A 91 -16.56 -8.83 -13.54
N GLY A 92 -15.49 -9.47 -13.06
CA GLY A 92 -14.14 -8.92 -13.06
C GLY A 92 -13.31 -9.26 -14.30
N LYS A 93 -13.68 -10.31 -15.06
CA LYS A 93 -12.88 -10.80 -16.21
C LYS A 93 -12.56 -9.77 -17.30
N ASN A 94 -13.44 -8.79 -17.51
CA ASN A 94 -13.31 -7.79 -18.57
C ASN A 94 -12.86 -6.40 -18.07
N LEU A 95 -12.44 -6.29 -16.81
CA LEU A 95 -11.91 -5.05 -16.27
C LEU A 95 -10.45 -4.85 -16.68
N ASN A 96 -10.00 -3.61 -16.73
CA ASN A 96 -8.59 -3.29 -16.97
C ASN A 96 -7.84 -3.15 -15.64
N TYR A 97 -6.90 -4.08 -15.40
CA TYR A 97 -6.08 -4.12 -14.19
C TYR A 97 -4.69 -3.50 -14.34
N GLU A 98 -4.26 -3.17 -15.56
CA GLU A 98 -2.87 -2.79 -15.86
C GLU A 98 -2.35 -1.67 -14.92
N LYS A 99 -3.17 -0.63 -14.76
CA LYS A 99 -2.83 0.52 -13.89
C LYS A 99 -2.74 0.12 -12.42
N VAL A 100 -3.68 -0.69 -11.91
CA VAL A 100 -3.70 -1.06 -10.49
C VAL A 100 -2.60 -2.06 -10.15
N ASP A 101 -2.37 -3.04 -11.02
CA ASP A 101 -1.33 -4.06 -10.85
C ASP A 101 0.06 -3.42 -10.87
N SER A 102 0.32 -2.54 -11.86
CA SER A 102 1.59 -1.80 -11.94
C SER A 102 1.84 -0.93 -10.70
N LEU A 103 0.83 -0.16 -10.26
CA LEU A 103 0.98 0.69 -9.08
C LEU A 103 1.16 -0.12 -7.79
N LEU A 104 0.44 -1.23 -7.65
CA LEU A 104 0.54 -2.13 -6.49
C LEU A 104 1.93 -2.75 -6.41
N GLU A 105 2.42 -3.32 -7.52
CA GLU A 105 3.74 -3.92 -7.59
C GLU A 105 4.85 -2.91 -7.22
N GLU A 106 4.79 -1.70 -7.77
CA GLU A 106 5.73 -0.63 -7.44
C GLU A 106 5.69 -0.29 -5.94
N VAL A 107 4.50 -0.07 -5.39
CA VAL A 107 4.32 0.28 -3.97
C VAL A 107 4.84 -0.83 -3.06
N MET A 108 4.52 -2.09 -3.36
CA MET A 108 4.95 -3.25 -2.58
C MET A 108 6.48 -3.40 -2.60
N LYS A 109 7.12 -3.25 -3.77
CA LYS A 109 8.59 -3.25 -3.88
C LYS A 109 9.23 -2.12 -3.06
N MET A 110 8.67 -0.91 -3.12
CA MET A 110 9.17 0.23 -2.36
C MET A 110 9.02 0.04 -0.85
N LEU A 111 7.87 -0.45 -0.39
CA LEU A 111 7.61 -0.75 1.02
C LEU A 111 8.57 -1.82 1.54
N ASN A 112 8.73 -2.93 0.82
CA ASN A 112 9.64 -4.01 1.20
C ASN A 112 11.09 -3.49 1.32
N LYS A 113 11.54 -2.69 0.35
CA LYS A 113 12.87 -2.07 0.39
C LYS A 113 13.06 -1.17 1.63
N LEU A 114 12.07 -0.33 1.94
CA LEU A 114 12.11 0.55 3.12
C LEU A 114 12.12 -0.26 4.43
N ILE A 115 11.27 -1.28 4.56
CA ILE A 115 11.22 -2.15 5.74
C ILE A 115 12.58 -2.82 5.96
N ASN A 116 13.21 -3.32 4.91
CA ASN A 116 14.53 -3.96 4.99
C ASN A 116 15.62 -2.96 5.41
N GLN A 117 15.61 -1.74 4.88
CA GLN A 117 16.53 -0.67 5.33
C GLN A 117 16.41 -0.38 6.83
N PHE A 118 15.20 -0.40 7.38
CA PHE A 118 15.01 -0.20 8.82
C PHE A 118 15.26 -1.46 9.67
N THR A 119 15.34 -2.65 9.07
CA THR A 119 15.58 -3.91 9.80
C THR A 119 17.07 -4.27 9.81
N THR A 120 17.78 -4.12 8.69
CA THR A 120 19.23 -4.40 8.60
C THR A 120 20.07 -3.48 9.51
N ASN A 121 19.62 -2.24 9.71
CA ASN A 121 20.30 -1.27 10.57
C ASN A 121 20.18 -1.54 12.09
N TYR A 122 19.51 -2.61 12.52
CA TYR A 122 19.44 -3.04 13.93
C TYR A 122 20.36 -4.22 14.27
N ASN A 123 21.07 -4.80 13.29
CA ASN A 123 21.92 -5.99 13.48
C ASN A 123 23.43 -5.70 13.44
N LEU A 124 23.87 -4.45 13.61
CA LEU A 124 25.29 -4.17 13.85
C LEU A 124 25.60 -4.46 15.32
N PRO A 125 26.55 -5.35 15.66
CA PRO A 125 27.03 -5.47 17.02
C PRO A 125 27.63 -4.12 17.41
N THR A 126 27.17 -3.57 18.53
CA THR A 126 27.89 -2.52 19.23
C THR A 126 29.23 -3.12 19.66
N THR A 127 30.28 -2.87 18.87
CA THR A 127 31.65 -3.18 19.27
C THR A 127 31.96 -2.33 20.50
N SER A 128 32.08 -3.01 21.64
CA SER A 128 32.77 -2.50 22.84
C SER A 128 34.27 -2.67 22.63
#